data_AF-A0A9P7Q1V6-F1
#
_entry.id   AF-A0A9P7Q1V6-F1
#
_cell.length_a   1.000
_cell.length_b   1.000
_cell.length_c   1.000
_cell.angle_alpha   90.00
_cell.angle_beta   90.00
_cell.angle_gamma   90.00
#
_symmetry.space_group_name_H-M   'P 1'
#
loop_
_entity.id
_entity.type
_entity.pdbx_description
1 polymer ?
#
loop_
_entity_poly.entity_id
_entity_poly.type
_entity_poly.pdbx_seq_one_letter_code
_entity_poly.pdbx_strand_id
1 'polypeptide(L)'
;MSGGFDLSFWTIDVPRATRTYPAIWHASASLTAMYKCIQHQDRLTDKDKLYKFSLAQYNKSIRNILSINPNLAELSYFAQETLLFASVLFTSICILQGDQEKAKVHVDRGIELFNYFRFWEHLTKLPKPDDVSTVHSLVALFTRFELESSFSVPPKPFWQTISFDKRQAPVLFTSATEAYYEQQQLLNNLIKVYRTEVAQHLKGNTSHPSQKRLAYRYQYRRWKNRFEKLKDMDHRAKLILQMYALAIEIILYVDSAAAELGWDRYTYTFRRILTLAKELFALETAPNADNDSATTLFSFSPVSCHPCLGVGVLCRDGPMRRKSIELLKQWPLRDGMVNYKIAASILEAIMIYEESHTKKKLPCSECENTPATRICGPHRVLYRDMEPNGEGKGKLRMTTVDDVRHGRCGKVVDIAWGWPAKPSC
;
A
#
# COMPACT_ATOMS: atom_id res chain seq x y z
N MET A 1 8.57 -1.44 -14.44
CA MET A 1 7.92 -2.18 -13.34
C MET A 1 8.70 -2.14 -12.02
N SER A 2 10.05 -2.15 -12.03
CA SER A 2 10.88 -2.14 -10.80
C SER A 2 10.83 -0.84 -9.99
N GLY A 3 10.81 0.33 -10.62
CA GLY A 3 11.00 1.58 -9.86
C GLY A 3 12.35 1.57 -9.14
N GLY A 4 12.44 2.15 -7.93
CA GLY A 4 13.70 2.27 -7.16
C GLY A 4 14.08 1.05 -6.31
N PHE A 5 13.24 0.01 -6.26
CA PHE A 5 13.42 -1.20 -5.47
C PHE A 5 13.16 -2.45 -6.32
N ASP A 6 13.49 -3.64 -5.81
CA ASP A 6 13.14 -4.94 -6.42
C ASP A 6 13.56 -5.11 -7.90
N LEU A 7 14.66 -4.47 -8.31
CA LEU A 7 15.13 -4.53 -9.69
C LEU A 7 15.37 -5.97 -10.14
N SER A 8 16.07 -6.76 -9.33
CA SER A 8 16.36 -8.18 -9.60
C SER A 8 15.08 -9.00 -9.81
N PHE A 9 14.03 -8.73 -9.04
CA PHE A 9 12.76 -9.43 -9.19
C PHE A 9 12.18 -9.24 -10.59
N TRP A 10 12.16 -8.00 -11.09
CA TRP A 10 11.59 -7.70 -12.40
C TRP A 10 12.49 -8.07 -13.57
N THR A 11 13.81 -7.95 -13.42
CA THR A 11 14.75 -8.17 -14.53
C THR A 11 15.31 -9.58 -14.59
N ILE A 12 15.25 -10.35 -13.49
CA ILE A 12 15.81 -11.70 -13.40
C ILE A 12 14.72 -12.71 -13.06
N ASP A 13 14.00 -12.51 -11.96
CA ASP A 13 13.10 -13.53 -11.42
C ASP A 13 11.85 -13.73 -12.29
N VAL A 14 11.19 -12.64 -12.70
CA VAL A 14 10.05 -12.70 -13.62
C VAL A 14 10.45 -13.41 -14.92
N PRO A 15 11.51 -12.99 -15.66
CA PRO A 15 11.94 -13.72 -16.85
C PRO A 15 12.27 -15.20 -16.60
N ARG A 16 12.96 -15.54 -15.50
CA ARG A 16 13.23 -16.95 -15.14
C ARG A 16 11.92 -17.73 -14.94
N ALA A 17 10.97 -17.19 -14.17
CA ALA A 17 9.68 -17.83 -13.93
C ALA A 17 8.87 -18.03 -15.22
N THR A 18 8.95 -17.10 -16.19
CA THR A 18 8.28 -17.28 -17.50
C THR A 18 8.82 -18.45 -18.32
N ARG A 19 10.05 -18.92 -18.07
CA ARG A 19 10.61 -20.09 -18.75
C ARG A 19 10.14 -21.40 -18.13
N THR A 20 9.81 -21.38 -16.84
CA THR A 20 9.45 -22.56 -16.07
C THR A 20 7.93 -22.77 -16.01
N TYR A 21 7.16 -21.69 -15.90
CA TYR A 21 5.71 -21.77 -15.63
C TYR A 21 4.88 -21.15 -16.75
N PRO A 22 4.12 -21.95 -17.52
CA PRO A 22 3.27 -21.44 -18.61
C PRO A 22 2.25 -20.40 -18.15
N ALA A 23 1.68 -20.57 -16.94
CA ALA A 23 0.78 -19.60 -16.33
C ALA A 23 1.44 -18.21 -16.21
N ILE A 24 2.66 -18.16 -15.71
CA ILE A 24 3.40 -16.90 -15.47
C ILE A 24 3.83 -16.28 -16.79
N TRP A 25 4.21 -17.10 -17.78
CA TRP A 25 4.49 -16.63 -19.14
C TRP A 25 3.28 -15.91 -19.74
N HIS A 26 2.11 -16.56 -19.73
CA HIS A 26 0.87 -16.00 -20.26
C HIS A 26 0.46 -14.72 -19.51
N ALA A 27 0.56 -14.70 -18.18
CA ALA A 27 0.25 -13.50 -17.39
C ALA A 27 1.21 -12.34 -17.72
N SER A 28 2.51 -12.63 -17.84
CA SER A 28 3.53 -11.62 -18.16
C SER A 28 3.34 -11.05 -19.57
N ALA A 29 3.00 -11.89 -20.54
CA ALA A 29 2.66 -11.46 -21.90
C ALA A 29 1.40 -10.58 -21.92
N SER A 30 0.39 -10.95 -21.13
CA SER A 30 -0.83 -10.16 -20.96
C SER A 30 -0.55 -8.77 -20.37
N LEU A 31 0.25 -8.73 -19.30
CA LEU A 31 0.65 -7.49 -18.63
C LEU A 31 1.45 -6.58 -19.56
N THR A 32 2.41 -7.14 -20.30
CA THR A 32 3.23 -6.38 -21.25
C THR A 32 2.39 -5.79 -22.39
N ALA A 33 1.46 -6.57 -22.94
CA ALA A 33 0.57 -6.09 -23.99
C ALA A 33 -0.39 -4.99 -23.49
N MET A 34 -0.91 -5.13 -22.26
CA MET A 34 -1.75 -4.11 -21.64
C MET A 34 -0.96 -2.82 -21.38
N TYR A 35 0.26 -2.94 -20.89
CA TYR A 35 1.14 -1.80 -20.66
C TYR A 35 1.42 -1.03 -21.96
N LYS A 36 1.75 -1.74 -23.06
CA LYS A 36 1.92 -1.13 -24.38
C LYS A 36 0.62 -0.49 -24.90
N CYS A 37 -0.54 -1.10 -24.66
CA CYS A 37 -1.83 -0.54 -25.05
C CYS A 37 -2.05 0.86 -24.45
N ILE A 38 -1.67 1.05 -23.18
CA ILE A 38 -1.83 2.34 -22.50
C ILE A 38 -0.78 3.36 -22.99
N GLN A 39 0.42 2.90 -23.35
CA GLN A 39 1.47 3.78 -23.91
C GLN A 39 1.14 4.30 -25.32
N HIS A 40 0.49 3.49 -26.17
CA HIS A 40 0.16 3.87 -27.55
C HIS A 40 -1.10 4.76 -27.61
N GLN A 41 -1.03 6.01 -27.15
CA GLN A 41 -2.21 6.88 -27.10
C GLN A 41 -2.84 7.17 -28.48
N ASP A 42 -2.05 7.21 -29.57
CA ASP A 42 -2.49 7.78 -30.86
C ASP A 42 -2.96 6.78 -31.93
N ARG A 43 -2.86 5.46 -31.70
CA ARG A 43 -3.20 4.43 -32.72
C ARG A 43 -4.27 3.43 -32.23
N LEU A 44 -5.53 3.75 -32.48
CA LEU A 44 -6.69 2.96 -32.03
C LEU A 44 -6.66 1.49 -32.49
N THR A 45 -6.32 1.23 -33.76
CA THR A 45 -6.30 -0.14 -34.30
C THR A 45 -5.22 -1.02 -33.66
N ASP A 46 -4.07 -0.44 -33.29
CA ASP A 46 -2.99 -1.16 -32.61
C ASP A 46 -3.34 -1.42 -31.13
N LYS A 47 -4.04 -0.47 -30.49
CA LYS A 47 -4.60 -0.64 -29.13
C LYS A 47 -5.57 -1.80 -29.05
N ASP A 48 -6.52 -1.91 -29.99
CA ASP A 48 -7.51 -3.00 -29.99
C ASP A 48 -6.87 -4.37 -30.13
N LYS A 49 -5.85 -4.49 -31.01
CA LYS A 49 -5.10 -5.73 -31.18
C LYS A 49 -4.35 -6.10 -29.91
N LEU A 50 -3.67 -5.14 -29.28
CA LEU A 50 -2.92 -5.34 -28.03
C LEU A 50 -3.86 -5.71 -26.88
N TYR A 51 -5.02 -5.07 -26.78
CA TYR A 51 -6.03 -5.37 -25.76
C TYR A 51 -6.60 -6.78 -25.93
N LYS A 52 -7.03 -7.16 -27.15
CA LYS A 52 -7.52 -8.51 -27.45
C LYS A 52 -6.46 -9.58 -27.17
N PHE A 53 -5.21 -9.32 -27.55
CA PHE A 53 -4.09 -10.19 -27.23
C PHE A 53 -3.90 -10.32 -25.71
N SER A 54 -3.92 -9.20 -24.99
CA SER A 54 -3.78 -9.20 -23.53
C SER A 54 -4.86 -10.06 -22.86
N LEU A 55 -6.13 -9.92 -23.26
CA LEU A 55 -7.22 -10.75 -22.74
C LEU A 55 -7.07 -12.24 -23.07
N ALA A 56 -6.65 -12.56 -24.29
CA ALA A 56 -6.41 -13.96 -24.68
C ALA A 56 -5.30 -14.59 -23.83
N GLN A 57 -4.21 -13.87 -23.58
CA GLN A 57 -3.13 -14.35 -22.72
C GLN A 57 -3.54 -14.44 -21.25
N TYR A 58 -4.30 -13.46 -20.74
CA TYR A 58 -4.87 -13.51 -19.39
C TYR A 58 -5.72 -14.78 -19.17
N ASN A 59 -6.62 -15.08 -20.10
CA ASN A 59 -7.46 -16.29 -20.04
C ASN A 59 -6.65 -17.59 -20.14
N LYS A 60 -5.59 -17.63 -20.97
CA LYS A 60 -4.68 -18.79 -21.01
C LYS A 60 -3.96 -18.99 -19.69
N SER A 61 -3.51 -17.91 -19.06
CA SER A 61 -2.88 -17.96 -17.73
C SER A 61 -3.84 -18.54 -16.69
N ILE A 62 -5.08 -18.05 -16.61
CA ILE A 62 -6.11 -18.58 -15.71
C ILE A 62 -6.32 -20.08 -15.93
N ARG A 63 -6.43 -20.56 -17.18
CA ARG A 63 -6.60 -22.00 -17.45
C ARG A 63 -5.43 -22.84 -16.93
N ASN A 64 -4.19 -22.35 -17.07
CA ASN A 64 -3.02 -23.03 -16.52
C ASN A 64 -3.03 -23.01 -14.99
N ILE A 65 -3.44 -21.92 -14.36
CA ILE A 65 -3.60 -21.85 -12.91
C ILE A 65 -4.67 -22.83 -12.41
N LEU A 66 -5.80 -22.92 -13.10
CA LEU A 66 -6.88 -23.86 -12.76
C LEU A 66 -6.49 -25.33 -12.94
N SER A 67 -5.43 -25.63 -13.71
CA SER A 67 -4.89 -26.99 -13.83
C SER A 67 -3.93 -27.39 -12.69
N ILE A 68 -3.57 -26.46 -11.80
CA ILE A 68 -2.79 -26.77 -10.59
C ILE A 68 -3.66 -27.60 -9.63
N ASN A 69 -3.04 -28.55 -8.92
CA ASN A 69 -3.71 -29.49 -8.02
C ASN A 69 -4.78 -28.80 -7.14
N PRO A 70 -6.04 -29.27 -7.15
CA PRO A 70 -7.12 -28.65 -6.37
C PRO A 70 -6.94 -28.81 -4.85
N ASN A 71 -6.14 -29.78 -4.38
CA ASN A 71 -5.86 -29.94 -2.96
C ASN A 71 -4.79 -28.95 -2.49
N LEU A 72 -5.23 -27.78 -2.02
CA LEU A 72 -4.36 -26.69 -1.57
C LEU A 72 -3.41 -27.08 -0.42
N ALA A 73 -3.77 -28.06 0.41
CA ALA A 73 -2.99 -28.47 1.57
C ALA A 73 -1.69 -29.22 1.20
N GLU A 74 -1.66 -29.86 0.03
CA GLU A 74 -0.55 -30.70 -0.43
C GLU A 74 0.27 -30.04 -1.56
N LEU A 75 0.08 -28.73 -1.77
CA LEU A 75 0.80 -28.00 -2.81
C LEU A 75 2.30 -27.90 -2.50
N SER A 76 3.11 -28.20 -3.52
CA SER A 76 4.55 -27.94 -3.48
C SER A 76 4.84 -26.44 -3.35
N TYR A 77 6.04 -26.10 -2.88
CA TYR A 77 6.52 -24.70 -2.81
C TYR A 77 6.32 -23.96 -4.14
N PHE A 78 6.72 -24.59 -5.25
CA PHE A 78 6.62 -24.00 -6.59
C PHE A 78 5.17 -23.74 -7.03
N ALA A 79 4.23 -24.60 -6.64
CA ALA A 79 2.82 -24.39 -6.93
C ALA A 79 2.25 -23.21 -6.11
N GLN A 80 2.61 -23.12 -4.82
CA GLN A 80 2.23 -21.98 -3.97
C GLN A 80 2.80 -20.67 -4.53
N GLU A 81 4.09 -20.66 -4.88
CA GLU A 81 4.76 -19.52 -5.49
C GLU A 81 4.08 -19.10 -6.79
N THR A 82 3.77 -20.05 -7.68
CA THR A 82 3.09 -19.78 -8.95
C THR A 82 1.72 -19.13 -8.75
N LEU A 83 0.93 -19.62 -7.78
CA LEU A 83 -0.40 -19.05 -7.46
C LEU A 83 -0.30 -17.61 -6.96
N LEU A 84 0.62 -17.36 -6.03
CA LEU A 84 0.86 -16.04 -5.46
C LEU A 84 1.40 -15.05 -6.50
N PHE A 85 2.31 -15.50 -7.34
CA PHE A 85 2.88 -14.69 -8.41
C PHE A 85 1.83 -14.36 -9.48
N ALA A 86 1.00 -15.32 -9.87
CA ALA A 86 -0.10 -15.07 -10.79
C ALA A 86 -1.09 -14.03 -10.22
N SER A 87 -1.43 -14.11 -8.93
CA SER A 87 -2.27 -13.11 -8.25
C SER A 87 -1.68 -11.69 -8.35
N VAL A 88 -0.38 -11.53 -8.13
CA VAL A 88 0.33 -10.24 -8.28
C VAL A 88 0.23 -9.71 -9.73
N LEU A 89 0.44 -10.58 -10.73
CA LEU A 89 0.36 -10.19 -12.14
C LEU A 89 -1.08 -9.86 -12.57
N PHE A 90 -2.06 -10.65 -12.14
CA PHE A 90 -3.47 -10.40 -12.42
C PHE A 90 -3.98 -9.11 -11.80
N THR A 91 -3.60 -8.85 -10.54
CA THR A 91 -3.86 -7.57 -9.87
C THR A 91 -3.39 -6.40 -10.75
N SER A 92 -2.19 -6.52 -11.31
CA SER A 92 -1.57 -5.48 -12.14
C SER A 92 -2.27 -5.28 -13.47
N ILE A 93 -2.64 -6.38 -14.14
CA ILE A 93 -3.42 -6.34 -15.38
C ILE A 93 -4.75 -5.63 -15.13
N CYS A 94 -5.45 -5.96 -14.04
CA CYS A 94 -6.71 -5.32 -13.67
C CYS A 94 -6.54 -3.82 -13.36
N ILE A 95 -5.48 -3.43 -12.64
CA ILE A 95 -5.17 -2.01 -12.38
C ILE A 95 -4.96 -1.26 -13.69
N LEU A 96 -4.15 -1.82 -14.60
CA LEU A 96 -3.89 -1.21 -15.91
C LEU A 96 -5.18 -1.08 -16.74
N GLN A 97 -6.07 -2.05 -16.66
CA GLN A 97 -7.40 -2.00 -17.29
C GLN A 97 -8.36 -0.99 -16.64
N GLY A 98 -8.01 -0.42 -15.49
CA GLY A 98 -8.91 0.42 -14.69
C GLY A 98 -9.97 -0.37 -13.92
N ASP A 99 -9.88 -1.70 -13.91
CA ASP A 99 -10.80 -2.61 -13.22
C ASP A 99 -10.36 -2.80 -11.76
N GLN A 100 -10.63 -1.77 -10.95
CA GLN A 100 -10.26 -1.73 -9.53
C GLN A 100 -11.00 -2.80 -8.71
N GLU A 101 -12.20 -3.20 -9.13
CA GLU A 101 -12.97 -4.25 -8.48
C GLU A 101 -12.27 -5.59 -8.59
N LYS A 102 -11.91 -6.02 -9.81
CA LYS A 102 -11.17 -7.28 -9.99
C LYS A 102 -9.77 -7.22 -9.39
N ALA A 103 -9.10 -6.07 -9.45
CA ALA A 103 -7.81 -5.89 -8.79
C ALA A 103 -7.92 -6.16 -7.28
N LYS A 104 -8.93 -5.59 -6.62
CA LYS A 104 -9.20 -5.83 -5.20
C LYS A 104 -9.50 -7.30 -4.91
N VAL A 105 -10.27 -7.98 -5.76
CA VAL A 105 -10.54 -9.43 -5.60
C VAL A 105 -9.25 -10.25 -5.65
N HIS A 106 -8.36 -10.01 -6.63
CA HIS A 106 -7.09 -10.74 -6.73
C HIS A 106 -6.19 -10.53 -5.52
N VAL A 107 -6.21 -9.32 -4.97
CA VAL A 107 -5.48 -8.93 -3.76
C VAL A 107 -6.03 -9.65 -2.54
N ASP A 108 -7.32 -9.52 -2.28
CA ASP A 108 -7.94 -10.11 -1.09
C ASP A 108 -7.78 -11.64 -1.10
N ARG A 109 -8.03 -12.30 -2.25
CA ARG A 109 -7.83 -13.76 -2.41
C ARG A 109 -6.36 -14.16 -2.36
N GLY A 110 -5.47 -13.36 -2.94
CA GLY A 110 -4.03 -13.61 -2.88
C GLY A 110 -3.51 -13.55 -1.45
N ILE A 111 -3.98 -12.60 -0.65
CA ILE A 111 -3.62 -12.52 0.76
C ILE A 111 -4.18 -13.70 1.57
N GLU A 112 -5.42 -14.14 1.28
CA GLU A 112 -5.99 -15.35 1.89
C GLU A 112 -5.10 -16.57 1.61
N LEU A 113 -4.67 -16.77 0.36
CA LEU A 113 -3.74 -17.85 -0.01
C LEU A 113 -2.38 -17.70 0.66
N PHE A 114 -1.80 -16.49 0.66
CA PHE A 114 -0.52 -16.20 1.30
C PHE A 114 -0.53 -16.58 2.78
N ASN A 115 -1.63 -16.26 3.48
CA ASN A 115 -1.85 -16.63 4.88
C ASN A 115 -2.10 -18.11 5.08
N TYR A 116 -2.94 -18.72 4.24
CA TYR A 116 -3.23 -20.15 4.29
C TYR A 116 -1.95 -21.00 4.14
N PHE A 117 -1.08 -20.64 3.19
CA PHE A 117 0.21 -21.31 2.98
C PHE A 117 1.26 -20.99 4.03
N ARG A 118 1.05 -19.95 4.86
CA ARG A 118 2.08 -19.38 5.75
C ARG A 118 3.36 -19.09 4.98
N PHE A 119 3.23 -18.53 3.78
CA PHE A 119 4.30 -18.47 2.77
C PHE A 119 5.56 -17.74 3.26
N TRP A 120 5.43 -16.82 4.21
CA TRP A 120 6.57 -16.14 4.83
C TRP A 120 7.54 -17.06 5.56
N GLU A 121 7.13 -18.27 5.99
CA GLU A 121 8.02 -19.22 6.66
C GLU A 121 9.14 -19.71 5.75
N HIS A 122 8.93 -19.67 4.43
CA HIS A 122 9.92 -20.04 3.42
C HIS A 122 11.15 -19.12 3.45
N LEU A 123 11.04 -17.89 3.98
CA LEU A 123 12.19 -16.99 4.20
C LEU A 123 13.27 -17.58 5.11
N THR A 124 12.88 -18.51 5.99
CA THR A 124 13.79 -19.16 6.94
C THR A 124 14.09 -20.61 6.62
N LYS A 125 13.19 -21.28 5.89
CA LYS A 125 13.26 -22.73 5.62
C LYS A 125 14.00 -23.09 4.33
N LEU A 126 14.10 -22.17 3.37
CA LEU A 126 14.78 -22.44 2.10
C LEU A 126 16.29 -22.15 2.20
N PRO A 127 17.17 -22.95 1.57
CA PRO A 127 18.61 -22.69 1.52
C PRO A 127 18.95 -21.35 0.80
N LYS A 128 20.05 -20.69 1.21
CA LYS A 128 20.62 -19.45 0.60
C LYS A 128 21.02 -19.66 -0.88
N PRO A 129 21.41 -18.61 -1.64
CA PRO A 129 20.68 -17.40 -2.03
C PRO A 129 20.49 -17.28 -3.57
N ASP A 130 21.07 -18.16 -4.39
CA ASP A 130 21.11 -18.00 -5.86
C ASP A 130 19.87 -18.55 -6.60
N ASP A 131 19.08 -19.39 -5.93
CA ASP A 131 17.95 -20.11 -6.54
C ASP A 131 16.56 -19.55 -6.23
N VAL A 132 16.37 -18.70 -5.20
CA VAL A 132 15.00 -18.31 -4.77
C VAL A 132 14.84 -16.84 -4.33
N SER A 133 15.20 -15.90 -5.21
CA SER A 133 15.01 -14.44 -5.01
C SER A 133 13.52 -14.00 -5.01
N THR A 134 12.63 -14.82 -5.56
CA THR A 134 11.17 -14.60 -5.63
C THR A 134 10.48 -14.54 -4.27
N VAL A 135 10.90 -15.34 -3.27
CA VAL A 135 10.23 -15.37 -1.94
C VAL A 135 10.25 -14.02 -1.27
N HIS A 136 11.42 -13.37 -1.23
CA HIS A 136 11.58 -12.08 -0.58
C HIS A 136 10.64 -11.04 -1.20
N SER A 137 10.60 -11.02 -2.53
CA SER A 137 9.78 -10.10 -3.32
C SER A 137 8.28 -10.38 -3.13
N LEU A 138 7.84 -11.65 -3.21
CA LEU A 138 6.45 -12.02 -2.97
C LEU A 138 6.02 -11.69 -1.53
N VAL A 139 6.84 -12.01 -0.52
CA VAL A 139 6.55 -11.65 0.87
C VAL A 139 6.43 -10.13 1.03
N ALA A 140 7.31 -9.35 0.41
CA ALA A 140 7.24 -7.89 0.46
C ALA A 140 5.97 -7.35 -0.22
N LEU A 141 5.63 -7.87 -1.40
CA LEU A 141 4.42 -7.50 -2.15
C LEU A 141 3.15 -7.82 -1.36
N PHE A 142 3.03 -9.03 -0.82
CA PHE A 142 1.88 -9.41 -0.01
C PHE A 142 1.83 -8.62 1.30
N THR A 143 2.97 -8.39 1.97
CA THR A 143 3.03 -7.50 3.15
C THR A 143 2.47 -6.10 2.84
N ARG A 144 2.72 -5.57 1.63
CA ARG A 144 2.16 -4.30 1.18
C ARG A 144 0.66 -4.38 0.93
N PHE A 145 0.20 -5.43 0.25
CA PHE A 145 -1.23 -5.68 0.04
C PHE A 145 -1.97 -5.77 1.38
N GLU A 146 -1.36 -6.38 2.40
CA GLU A 146 -1.92 -6.43 3.73
C GLU A 146 -1.97 -5.08 4.44
N LEU A 147 -0.94 -4.26 4.27
CA LEU A 147 -0.89 -2.93 4.84
C LEU A 147 -2.04 -2.07 4.30
N GLU A 148 -2.29 -2.12 2.99
CA GLU A 148 -3.40 -1.43 2.34
C GLU A 148 -4.76 -1.91 2.88
N SER A 149 -4.95 -3.23 2.99
CA SER A 149 -6.17 -3.83 3.55
C SER A 149 -6.40 -3.47 5.03
N SER A 150 -5.33 -3.29 5.81
CA SER A 150 -5.38 -2.95 7.24
C SER A 150 -5.99 -1.57 7.54
N PHE A 151 -6.19 -0.75 6.51
CA PHE A 151 -6.80 0.57 6.63
C PHE A 151 -8.33 0.59 6.43
N SER A 152 -8.88 -0.44 5.77
CA SER A 152 -10.32 -0.54 5.42
C SER A 152 -11.22 -0.87 6.59
N VAL A 153 -10.82 -1.82 7.43
CA VAL A 153 -11.65 -2.38 8.50
C VAL A 153 -10.83 -2.50 9.79
N PRO A 154 -11.46 -2.73 10.96
CA PRO A 154 -10.72 -3.24 12.11
C PRO A 154 -9.87 -4.44 11.64
N PRO A 155 -8.57 -4.49 12.01
CA PRO A 155 -7.71 -5.58 11.55
C PRO A 155 -8.37 -6.91 11.88
N LYS A 156 -8.62 -7.77 10.87
CA LYS A 156 -9.24 -9.07 11.14
C LYS A 156 -8.29 -9.88 12.03
N PRO A 157 -8.79 -10.64 13.03
CA PRO A 157 -7.95 -11.25 14.07
C PRO A 157 -6.92 -12.27 13.56
N PHE A 158 -7.10 -12.80 12.35
CA PHE A 158 -6.23 -13.80 11.74
C PHE A 158 -5.07 -13.23 10.92
N TRP A 159 -4.95 -11.90 10.80
CA TRP A 159 -3.79 -11.27 10.17
C TRP A 159 -2.68 -11.23 11.20
N GLN A 160 -2.05 -12.40 11.37
CA GLN A 160 -1.02 -12.60 12.36
C GLN A 160 0.02 -11.50 12.22
N THR A 161 0.36 -10.91 13.36
CA THR A 161 1.50 -10.03 13.44
C THR A 161 2.72 -10.93 13.26
N ILE A 162 3.26 -11.00 12.05
CA ILE A 162 4.39 -11.88 11.74
C ILE A 162 5.62 -11.26 12.41
N SER A 163 5.95 -11.75 13.61
CA SER A 163 7.18 -11.36 14.29
C SER A 163 8.34 -12.09 13.62
N PHE A 164 9.00 -11.42 12.68
CA PHE A 164 10.30 -11.88 12.20
C PHE A 164 11.32 -11.60 13.31
N ASP A 165 11.61 -12.60 14.15
CA ASP A 165 12.72 -12.49 15.09
C ASP A 165 14.04 -12.47 14.30
N LYS A 166 14.43 -11.27 13.88
CA LYS A 166 15.65 -11.00 13.15
C LYS A 166 16.83 -10.73 14.08
N ARG A 167 16.82 -11.19 15.35
CA ARG A 167 17.94 -10.95 16.29
C ARG A 167 19.31 -11.32 15.70
N GLN A 168 19.36 -12.29 14.80
CA GLN A 168 20.58 -12.74 14.10
C GLN A 168 20.81 -12.06 12.74
N ALA A 169 20.11 -10.96 12.42
CA ALA A 169 20.28 -10.28 11.14
C ALA A 169 21.70 -9.70 10.98
N PRO A 170 22.22 -9.59 9.74
CA PRO A 170 23.53 -9.00 9.47
C PRO A 170 23.68 -7.58 10.03
N VAL A 171 24.94 -7.19 10.30
CA VAL A 171 25.27 -5.89 10.90
C VAL A 171 24.96 -4.71 9.97
N LEU A 172 24.97 -4.91 8.65
CA LEU A 172 24.74 -3.87 7.62
C LEU A 172 23.67 -4.32 6.64
N PHE A 173 23.01 -3.37 5.98
CA PHE A 173 22.22 -3.66 4.79
C PHE A 173 23.15 -3.79 3.57
N THR A 174 22.85 -4.74 2.71
CA THR A 174 23.55 -4.94 1.43
C THR A 174 22.99 -4.05 0.32
N SER A 175 21.73 -3.62 0.45
CA SER A 175 21.04 -2.78 -0.54
C SER A 175 19.89 -1.99 0.08
N ALA A 176 19.41 -0.97 -0.64
CA ALA A 176 18.21 -0.23 -0.29
C ALA A 176 16.96 -1.14 -0.26
N THR A 177 16.91 -2.15 -1.14
CA THR A 177 15.85 -3.17 -1.19
C THR A 177 15.78 -3.98 0.10
N GLU A 178 16.93 -4.39 0.65
CA GLU A 178 16.94 -5.11 1.93
C GLU A 178 16.40 -4.23 3.08
N ALA A 179 16.83 -2.96 3.13
CA ALA A 179 16.34 -1.99 4.10
C ALA A 179 14.82 -1.80 3.97
N TYR A 180 14.33 -1.69 2.74
CA TYR A 180 12.91 -1.56 2.41
C TYR A 180 12.08 -2.76 2.89
N TYR A 181 12.50 -3.99 2.58
CA TYR A 181 11.78 -5.19 3.00
C TYR A 181 11.61 -5.29 4.52
N GLU A 182 12.68 -5.02 5.28
CA GLU A 182 12.58 -5.01 6.75
C GLU A 182 11.70 -3.86 7.26
N GLN A 183 11.73 -2.69 6.61
CA GLN A 183 10.91 -1.55 6.98
C GLN A 183 9.41 -1.80 6.75
N GLN A 184 9.02 -2.40 5.63
CA GLN A 184 7.61 -2.67 5.33
C GLN A 184 7.01 -3.70 6.30
N GLN A 185 7.76 -4.75 6.63
CA GLN A 185 7.35 -5.72 7.64
C GLN A 185 7.13 -5.05 8.99
N LEU A 186 8.06 -4.19 9.40
CA LEU A 186 7.96 -3.42 10.64
C LEU A 186 6.73 -2.50 10.65
N LEU A 187 6.51 -1.74 9.57
CA LEU A 187 5.38 -0.82 9.45
C LEU A 187 4.03 -1.54 9.47
N ASN A 188 3.88 -2.61 8.66
CA ASN A 188 2.64 -3.39 8.56
C ASN A 188 2.22 -3.93 9.92
N ASN A 189 3.14 -4.60 10.62
CA ASN A 189 2.90 -5.15 11.94
C ASN A 189 2.56 -4.06 12.97
N LEU A 190 3.32 -2.95 12.95
CA LEU A 190 3.14 -1.88 13.91
C LEU A 190 1.78 -1.17 13.74
N ILE A 191 1.32 -0.97 12.50
CA ILE A 191 -0.01 -0.40 12.23
C ILE A 191 -1.11 -1.32 12.73
N LYS A 192 -1.01 -2.64 12.52
CA LYS A 192 -1.98 -3.62 13.05
C LYS A 192 -2.06 -3.57 14.58
N VAL A 193 -0.90 -3.52 15.25
CA VAL A 193 -0.82 -3.39 16.72
C VAL A 193 -1.47 -2.08 17.18
N TYR A 194 -1.07 -0.94 16.61
CA TYR A 194 -1.60 0.37 16.97
C TYR A 194 -3.12 0.46 16.78
N ARG A 195 -3.64 0.02 15.63
CA ARG A 195 -5.08 0.05 15.35
C ARG A 195 -5.87 -0.86 16.29
N THR A 196 -5.30 -2.01 16.66
CA THR A 196 -5.90 -2.90 17.66
C THR A 196 -5.97 -2.24 19.03
N GLU A 197 -4.89 -1.57 19.47
CA GLU A 197 -4.88 -0.81 20.74
C GLU A 197 -5.95 0.29 20.75
N VAL A 198 -6.02 1.10 19.68
CA VAL A 198 -7.04 2.16 19.55
C VAL A 198 -8.45 1.56 19.59
N ALA A 199 -8.71 0.49 18.84
CA ALA A 199 -10.01 -0.16 18.80
C ALA A 199 -10.42 -0.77 20.16
N GLN A 200 -9.48 -1.36 20.90
CA GLN A 200 -9.72 -1.89 22.25
C GLN A 200 -10.01 -0.75 23.24
N HIS A 201 -9.23 0.32 23.20
CA HIS A 201 -9.42 1.48 24.06
C HIS A 201 -10.79 2.14 23.83
N LEU A 202 -11.19 2.34 22.57
CA LEU A 202 -12.49 2.92 22.22
C LEU A 202 -13.69 2.07 22.66
N LYS A 203 -13.49 0.76 22.87
CA LYS A 203 -14.50 -0.16 23.40
C LYS A 203 -14.50 -0.29 24.93
N GLY A 204 -13.72 0.54 25.63
CA GLY A 204 -13.64 0.53 27.10
C GLY A 204 -12.69 -0.52 27.68
N ASN A 205 -11.94 -1.25 26.85
CA ASN A 205 -10.91 -2.17 27.36
C ASN A 205 -9.66 -1.37 27.74
N THR A 206 -9.57 -0.96 29.01
CA THR A 206 -8.43 -0.23 29.59
C THR A 206 -7.29 -1.18 29.99
N SER A 207 -6.87 -2.08 29.10
CA SER A 207 -5.57 -2.73 29.32
C SER A 207 -4.49 -1.66 29.27
N HIS A 208 -3.52 -1.70 30.20
CA HIS A 208 -2.37 -0.78 30.24
C HIS A 208 -1.75 -0.59 28.84
N PRO A 209 -1.13 0.59 28.56
CA PRO A 209 -0.48 0.87 27.27
C PRO A 209 0.33 -0.33 26.84
N SER A 210 -0.08 -0.93 25.72
CA SER A 210 0.37 -2.28 25.44
C SER A 210 1.90 -2.27 25.28
N GLN A 211 2.60 -3.09 26.08
CA GLN A 211 4.03 -3.33 25.88
C GLN A 211 4.31 -3.98 24.52
N LYS A 212 3.28 -4.31 23.72
CA LYS A 212 3.42 -4.92 22.39
C LYS A 212 4.22 -4.04 21.43
N ARG A 213 4.17 -2.70 21.58
CA ARG A 213 5.01 -1.78 20.80
C ARG A 213 6.49 -1.75 21.23
N LEU A 214 6.83 -2.23 22.42
CA LEU A 214 8.20 -2.21 22.95
C LEU A 214 9.16 -3.06 22.11
N ALA A 215 8.74 -4.26 21.71
CA ALA A 215 9.55 -5.13 20.85
C ALA A 215 9.90 -4.46 19.51
N TYR A 216 8.96 -3.69 18.95
CA TYR A 216 9.16 -2.93 17.71
C TYR A 216 10.12 -1.76 17.87
N ARG A 217 10.23 -1.16 19.07
CA ARG A 217 11.24 -0.11 19.32
C ARG A 217 12.65 -0.64 19.17
N TYR A 218 12.92 -1.86 19.65
CA TYR A 218 14.22 -2.50 19.49
C TYR A 218 14.50 -2.79 18.01
N GLN A 219 13.54 -3.39 17.30
CA GLN A 219 13.67 -3.68 15.87
C GLN A 219 13.89 -2.40 15.04
N TYR A 220 13.13 -1.35 15.32
CA TYR A 220 13.27 -0.06 14.63
C TYR A 220 14.64 0.59 14.90
N ARG A 221 15.11 0.59 16.15
CA ARG A 221 16.43 1.16 16.48
C ARG A 221 17.55 0.45 15.72
N ARG A 222 17.48 -0.89 15.65
CA ARG A 222 18.43 -1.68 14.84
C ARG A 222 18.33 -1.33 13.37
N TRP A 223 17.13 -1.32 12.81
CA TRP A 223 16.89 -0.94 11.42
C TRP A 223 17.47 0.45 11.11
N LYS A 224 17.19 1.44 11.97
CA LYS A 224 17.66 2.82 11.82
C LYS A 224 19.18 2.90 11.82
N ASN A 225 19.85 2.21 12.74
CA ASN A 225 21.31 2.18 12.79
C ASN A 225 21.94 1.56 11.52
N ARG A 226 21.33 0.49 10.99
CA ARG A 226 21.77 -0.14 9.74
C ARG A 226 21.54 0.78 8.54
N PHE A 227 20.39 1.46 8.50
CA PHE A 227 20.03 2.40 7.44
C PHE A 227 20.96 3.61 7.40
N GLU A 228 21.31 4.19 8.55
CA GLU A 228 22.25 5.32 8.65
C GLU A 228 23.66 4.98 8.13
N LYS A 229 24.03 3.70 8.15
CA LYS A 229 25.32 3.20 7.65
C LYS A 229 25.30 2.85 6.15
N LEU A 230 24.13 2.82 5.52
CA LEU A 230 24.00 2.53 4.10
C LEU A 230 24.34 3.79 3.28
N LYS A 231 25.50 3.78 2.61
CA LYS A 231 26.01 4.94 1.86
C LYS A 231 25.61 4.94 0.38
N ASP A 232 25.64 3.78 -0.25
CA ASP A 232 25.42 3.63 -1.70
C ASP A 232 23.96 3.30 -1.99
N MET A 233 23.15 4.33 -2.20
CA MET A 233 21.72 4.19 -2.46
C MET A 233 21.21 5.32 -3.35
N ASP A 234 20.31 4.97 -4.27
CA ASP A 234 19.57 5.91 -5.09
C ASP A 234 18.84 6.97 -4.24
N HIS A 235 18.87 8.23 -4.67
CA HIS A 235 18.32 9.33 -3.90
C HIS A 235 16.80 9.21 -3.71
N ARG A 236 16.06 8.67 -4.68
CA ARG A 236 14.61 8.44 -4.55
C ARG A 236 14.33 7.38 -3.50
N ALA A 237 15.06 6.27 -3.55
CA ALA A 237 14.98 5.20 -2.55
C ALA A 237 15.28 5.74 -1.13
N LYS A 238 16.28 6.61 -0.99
CA LYS A 238 16.62 7.27 0.28
C LYS A 238 15.46 8.11 0.83
N LEU A 239 14.86 8.95 -0.01
CA LEU A 239 13.73 9.81 0.40
C LEU A 239 12.52 8.97 0.85
N ILE A 240 12.18 7.92 0.09
CA ILE A 240 11.09 6.99 0.43
C ILE A 240 11.34 6.34 1.80
N LEU A 241 12.53 5.76 2.00
CA LEU A 241 12.88 5.11 3.27
C LEU A 241 12.87 6.10 4.45
N GLN A 242 13.29 7.35 4.24
CA GLN A 242 13.23 8.40 5.27
C GLN A 242 11.79 8.79 5.61
N MET A 243 10.91 8.94 4.61
CA MET A 243 9.49 9.24 4.84
C MET A 243 8.81 8.15 5.67
N TYR A 244 9.04 6.88 5.33
CA TYR A 244 8.51 5.76 6.10
C TYR A 244 9.16 5.61 7.48
N ALA A 245 10.45 5.94 7.63
CA ALA A 245 11.11 5.93 8.93
C ALA A 245 10.46 6.94 9.90
N LEU A 246 10.13 8.14 9.41
CA LEU A 246 9.38 9.14 10.18
C LEU A 246 7.96 8.65 10.52
N ALA A 247 7.28 8.00 9.56
CA ALA A 247 5.96 7.42 9.81
C ALA A 247 6.01 6.34 10.90
N ILE A 248 7.00 5.45 10.88
CA ILE A 248 7.21 4.42 11.91
C ILE A 248 7.44 5.06 13.29
N GLU A 249 8.28 6.10 13.38
CA GLU A 249 8.51 6.82 14.65
C GLU A 249 7.20 7.38 15.21
N ILE A 250 6.36 8.01 14.38
CA ILE A 250 5.05 8.50 14.82
C ILE A 250 4.22 7.36 15.42
N ILE A 251 4.08 6.22 14.73
CA ILE A 251 3.26 5.09 15.23
C ILE A 251 3.87 4.43 16.47
N LEU A 252 5.19 4.40 16.63
CA LEU A 252 5.87 3.84 17.80
C LEU A 252 5.60 4.63 19.09
N TYR A 253 5.41 5.95 18.97
CA TYR A 253 5.39 6.86 20.12
C TYR A 253 4.06 7.58 20.32
N VAL A 254 3.14 7.56 19.34
CA VAL A 254 1.80 8.14 19.52
C VAL A 254 1.06 7.44 20.67
N ASP A 255 0.39 8.23 21.49
CA ASP A 255 -0.45 7.70 22.56
C ASP A 255 -1.72 7.11 21.95
N SER A 256 -1.93 5.80 22.10
CA SER A 256 -3.13 5.13 21.60
C SER A 256 -4.38 5.47 22.41
N ALA A 257 -4.23 5.91 23.66
CA ALA A 257 -5.35 6.39 24.49
C ALA A 257 -5.88 7.75 23.99
N ALA A 258 -5.00 8.60 23.46
CA ALA A 258 -5.40 9.85 22.82
C ALA A 258 -6.07 9.65 21.44
N ALA A 259 -6.10 8.42 20.92
CA ALA A 259 -6.67 8.05 19.62
C ALA A 259 -6.32 9.08 18.53
N GLU A 260 -7.32 9.59 17.81
CA GLU A 260 -7.14 10.54 16.71
C GLU A 260 -6.65 11.93 17.15
N LEU A 261 -6.66 12.25 18.45
CA LEU A 261 -6.12 13.51 18.98
C LEU A 261 -4.60 13.44 19.17
N GLY A 262 -4.06 12.25 19.38
CA GLY A 262 -2.63 12.02 19.66
C GLY A 262 -1.69 12.47 18.54
N TRP A 263 -2.20 12.55 17.31
CA TRP A 263 -1.43 12.97 16.12
C TRP A 263 -0.94 14.42 16.19
N ASP A 264 -1.60 15.30 16.94
CA ASP A 264 -1.27 16.73 16.96
C ASP A 264 0.17 17.02 17.41
N ARG A 265 0.73 16.15 18.25
CA ARG A 265 2.11 16.24 18.74
C ARG A 265 3.16 16.08 17.63
N TYR A 266 2.78 15.60 16.45
CA TYR A 266 3.68 15.25 15.35
C TYR A 266 3.60 16.21 14.16
N THR A 267 3.03 17.41 14.35
CA THR A 267 2.89 18.42 13.28
C THR A 267 4.22 18.74 12.58
N TYR A 268 5.32 18.84 13.34
CA TYR A 268 6.66 19.05 12.77
C TYR A 268 7.11 17.87 11.90
N THR A 269 6.92 16.64 12.39
CA THR A 269 7.27 15.42 11.66
C THR A 269 6.45 15.27 10.38
N PHE A 270 5.15 15.56 10.42
CA PHE A 270 4.29 15.59 9.23
C PHE A 270 4.77 16.62 8.20
N ARG A 271 5.21 17.81 8.64
CA ARG A 271 5.79 18.82 7.74
C ARG A 271 7.07 18.29 7.09
N ARG A 272 7.93 17.61 7.85
CA ARG A 272 9.16 16.98 7.31
C ARG A 272 8.83 15.93 6.25
N ILE A 273 7.83 15.08 6.49
CA ILE A 273 7.36 14.10 5.49
C ILE A 273 6.93 14.81 4.20
N LEU A 274 6.13 15.88 4.29
CA LEU A 274 5.72 16.65 3.10
C LEU A 274 6.90 17.33 2.38
N THR A 275 7.92 17.79 3.12
CA THR A 275 9.15 18.34 2.49
C THR A 275 9.88 17.28 1.69
N LEU A 276 10.12 16.09 2.27
CA LEU A 276 10.75 14.97 1.57
C LEU A 276 9.92 14.51 0.37
N ALA A 277 8.60 14.47 0.51
CA ALA A 277 7.69 14.12 -0.58
C ALA A 277 7.76 15.12 -1.74
N LYS A 278 7.86 16.42 -1.46
CA LYS A 278 8.02 17.44 -2.51
C LYS A 278 9.35 17.30 -3.25
N GLU A 279 10.41 16.97 -2.52
CA GLU A 279 11.72 16.69 -3.12
C GLU A 279 11.66 15.45 -4.03
N LEU A 280 11.03 14.36 -3.56
CA LEU A 280 10.82 13.16 -4.36
C LEU A 280 9.98 13.44 -5.61
N PHE A 281 8.88 14.17 -5.46
CA PHE A 281 8.03 14.59 -6.57
C PHE A 281 8.82 15.36 -7.64
N ALA A 282 9.69 16.30 -7.23
CA ALA A 282 10.53 17.04 -8.16
C ALA A 282 11.50 16.13 -8.94
N LEU A 283 12.10 15.14 -8.28
CA LEU A 283 13.01 14.18 -8.92
C LEU A 283 12.31 13.23 -9.89
N GLU A 284 11.03 12.96 -9.67
CA GLU A 284 10.23 12.07 -10.51
C GLU A 284 9.60 12.80 -11.70
N THR A 285 9.35 14.10 -11.57
CA THR A 285 8.73 14.94 -12.60
C THR A 285 9.73 15.77 -13.41
N ALA A 286 11.02 15.74 -13.06
CA ALA A 286 12.05 16.47 -13.79
C ALA A 286 12.15 16.03 -15.27
N PRO A 287 12.24 16.98 -16.22
CA PRO A 287 12.25 16.70 -17.67
C PRO A 287 13.51 15.97 -18.15
N ASN A 288 14.60 16.00 -17.37
CA ASN A 288 15.87 15.32 -17.68
C ASN A 288 15.99 13.92 -17.05
N ALA A 289 14.89 13.33 -16.57
CA ALA A 289 14.88 11.90 -16.23
C ALA A 289 14.96 11.10 -17.54
N ASP A 290 16.20 10.84 -17.99
CA ASP A 290 16.63 10.15 -19.22
C ASP A 290 15.54 9.70 -20.21
N ASN A 291 15.74 10.08 -21.48
CA ASN A 291 14.95 9.68 -22.66
C ASN A 291 14.84 8.15 -22.90
N ASP A 292 15.45 7.31 -22.07
CA ASP A 292 15.23 5.86 -22.03
C ASP A 292 14.03 5.44 -21.14
N SER A 293 13.46 6.39 -20.41
CA SER A 293 12.27 6.18 -19.59
C SER A 293 11.01 6.26 -20.44
N ALA A 294 10.73 5.20 -21.21
CA ALA A 294 9.37 4.89 -21.62
C ALA A 294 8.47 5.08 -20.40
N THR A 295 7.63 6.12 -20.42
CA THR A 295 6.91 6.68 -19.27
C THR A 295 6.45 5.54 -18.39
N THR A 296 7.11 5.32 -17.23
CA THR A 296 6.84 4.14 -16.40
C THR A 296 5.50 4.33 -15.70
N LEU A 297 4.42 4.01 -16.41
CA LEU A 297 3.04 4.19 -15.97
C LEU A 297 2.65 3.25 -14.81
N PHE A 298 3.49 2.27 -14.52
CA PHE A 298 3.20 1.24 -13.53
C PHE A 298 4.47 0.66 -12.91
N SER A 299 4.52 0.68 -11.58
CA SER A 299 5.57 0.06 -10.79
C SER A 299 4.97 -0.65 -9.57
N PHE A 300 5.70 -1.65 -9.10
CA PHE A 300 5.47 -2.27 -7.81
C PHE A 300 6.38 -1.72 -6.72
N SER A 301 7.16 -0.67 -7.04
CA SER A 301 7.88 0.09 -6.03
C SER A 301 6.92 0.54 -4.92
N PRO A 302 7.42 0.77 -3.70
CA PRO A 302 6.65 1.35 -2.64
C PRO A 302 5.87 2.57 -3.12
N VAL A 303 4.57 2.51 -2.83
CA VAL A 303 3.65 3.62 -3.04
C VAL A 303 4.20 4.83 -2.30
N SER A 304 4.84 5.74 -3.03
CA SER A 304 5.47 6.94 -2.47
C SER A 304 4.43 7.86 -1.82
N CYS A 305 3.14 7.66 -2.14
CA CYS A 305 2.08 8.41 -1.50
C CYS A 305 1.66 7.94 -0.12
N HIS A 306 1.94 6.73 0.36
CA HIS A 306 1.34 6.32 1.65
C HIS A 306 1.70 7.25 2.81
N PRO A 307 2.96 7.71 2.96
CA PRO A 307 3.27 8.71 3.99
C PRO A 307 2.51 10.04 3.77
N CYS A 308 2.32 10.46 2.51
CA CYS A 308 1.53 11.66 2.18
C CYS A 308 0.04 11.47 2.51
N LEU A 309 -0.57 10.37 2.07
CA LEU A 309 -1.92 9.98 2.42
C LEU A 309 -2.09 9.94 3.95
N GLY A 310 -1.10 9.38 4.66
CA GLY A 310 -1.02 9.40 6.11
C GLY A 310 -1.03 10.81 6.69
N VAL A 311 -0.22 11.74 6.17
CA VAL A 311 -0.25 13.16 6.58
C VAL A 311 -1.65 13.73 6.40
N GLY A 312 -2.27 13.52 5.24
CA GLY A 312 -3.60 14.03 4.94
C GLY A 312 -4.71 13.49 5.85
N VAL A 313 -4.66 12.20 6.18
CA VAL A 313 -5.69 11.54 7.01
C VAL A 313 -5.47 11.82 8.50
N LEU A 314 -4.23 11.74 8.98
CA LEU A 314 -3.91 11.76 10.41
C LEU A 314 -3.74 13.18 10.96
N CYS A 315 -3.19 14.10 10.17
CA CYS A 315 -2.99 15.48 10.62
C CYS A 315 -4.32 16.23 10.68
N ARG A 316 -4.57 16.97 11.77
CA ARG A 316 -5.73 17.85 11.91
C ARG A 316 -5.51 19.27 11.38
N ASP A 317 -4.34 19.56 10.81
CA ASP A 317 -4.00 20.90 10.30
C ASP A 317 -4.53 21.07 8.87
N GLY A 318 -5.62 21.81 8.70
CA GLY A 318 -6.29 22.01 7.42
C GLY A 318 -5.36 22.44 6.27
N PRO A 319 -4.45 23.41 6.46
CA PRO A 319 -3.47 23.79 5.44
C PRO A 319 -2.53 22.66 5.02
N MET A 320 -2.00 21.87 5.96
CA MET A 320 -1.14 20.72 5.63
C MET A 320 -1.89 19.61 4.89
N ARG A 321 -3.14 19.34 5.28
CA ARG A 321 -3.99 18.35 4.58
C ARG A 321 -4.21 18.72 3.12
N ARG A 322 -4.56 19.99 2.85
CA ARG A 322 -4.71 20.53 1.49
C ARG A 322 -3.43 20.44 0.68
N LYS A 323 -2.28 20.78 1.27
CA LYS A 323 -0.96 20.62 0.61
C LYS A 323 -0.67 19.16 0.25
N SER A 324 -1.06 18.22 1.12
CA SER A 324 -0.92 16.80 0.83
C SER A 324 -1.81 16.37 -0.34
N ILE A 325 -3.08 16.78 -0.35
CA ILE A 325 -4.02 16.49 -1.44
C ILE A 325 -3.49 17.03 -2.76
N GLU A 326 -3.08 18.30 -2.77
CA GLU A 326 -2.57 18.97 -3.96
C GLU A 326 -1.35 18.24 -4.55
N LEU A 327 -0.41 17.84 -3.70
CA LEU A 327 0.75 17.07 -4.12
C LEU A 327 0.36 15.72 -4.72
N LEU A 328 -0.61 15.01 -4.12
CA LEU A 328 -1.11 13.72 -4.66
C LEU A 328 -1.84 13.87 -5.99
N LYS A 329 -2.57 14.97 -6.20
CA LYS A 329 -3.26 15.25 -7.47
C LYS A 329 -2.29 15.51 -8.62
N GLN A 330 -1.16 16.15 -8.32
CA GLN A 330 -0.15 16.51 -9.31
C GLN A 330 0.82 15.36 -9.60
N TRP A 331 0.94 14.41 -8.67
CA TRP A 331 1.86 13.27 -8.81
C TRP A 331 1.56 12.48 -10.10
N PRO A 332 2.56 12.26 -10.98
CA PRO A 332 2.33 11.50 -12.20
C PRO A 332 1.81 10.10 -11.87
N LEU A 333 1.01 9.54 -12.78
CA LEU A 333 0.35 8.24 -12.66
C LEU A 333 1.40 7.12 -12.69
N ARG A 334 2.17 7.00 -11.60
CA ARG A 334 3.28 6.09 -11.37
C ARG A 334 3.08 5.44 -10.00
N ASP A 335 2.06 4.62 -9.85
CA ASP A 335 2.15 3.51 -8.91
C ASP A 335 0.93 2.60 -8.95
N GLY A 336 1.13 1.36 -8.47
CA GLY A 336 0.20 0.23 -8.55
C GLY A 336 -1.17 0.41 -7.86
N MET A 337 -1.54 -0.53 -6.99
CA MET A 337 -2.93 -0.71 -6.50
C MET A 337 -3.63 0.56 -5.99
N VAL A 338 -2.89 1.48 -5.37
CA VAL A 338 -3.40 2.79 -4.97
C VAL A 338 -2.83 3.85 -5.92
N ASN A 339 -3.63 4.21 -6.92
CA ASN A 339 -3.34 5.35 -7.77
C ASN A 339 -3.41 6.65 -6.92
N TYR A 340 -2.42 7.54 -7.07
CA TYR A 340 -2.37 8.85 -6.38
C TYR A 340 -3.67 9.66 -6.52
N LYS A 341 -4.36 9.53 -7.65
CA LYS A 341 -5.66 10.15 -7.88
C LYS A 341 -6.76 9.55 -6.99
N ILE A 342 -6.77 8.22 -6.82
CA ILE A 342 -7.69 7.54 -5.90
C ILE A 342 -7.39 8.00 -4.47
N ALA A 343 -6.12 7.99 -4.07
CA ALA A 343 -5.70 8.46 -2.75
C ALA A 343 -6.12 9.92 -2.50
N ALA A 344 -5.95 10.80 -3.49
CA ALA A 344 -6.38 12.19 -3.42
C ALA A 344 -7.91 12.30 -3.29
N SER A 345 -8.69 11.60 -4.11
CA SER A 345 -10.16 11.61 -4.03
C SER A 345 -10.68 11.10 -2.68
N ILE A 346 -10.09 10.02 -2.15
CA ILE A 346 -10.42 9.50 -0.81
C ILE A 346 -10.12 10.56 0.25
N LEU A 347 -8.94 11.17 0.19
CA LEU A 347 -8.50 12.16 1.16
C LEU A 347 -9.36 13.43 1.13
N GLU A 348 -9.75 13.89 -0.06
CA GLU A 348 -10.67 15.01 -0.22
C GLU A 348 -12.04 14.72 0.39
N ALA A 349 -12.60 13.54 0.12
CA ALA A 349 -13.88 13.13 0.68
C ALA A 349 -13.84 13.08 2.22
N ILE A 350 -12.76 12.51 2.80
CA ILE A 350 -12.54 12.50 4.26
C ILE A 350 -12.42 13.92 4.81
N MET A 351 -11.61 14.78 4.17
CA MET A 351 -11.41 16.14 4.64
C MET A 351 -12.70 16.96 4.58
N ILE A 352 -13.45 16.88 3.47
CA ILE A 352 -14.76 17.55 3.32
C ILE A 352 -15.73 17.08 4.40
N TYR A 353 -15.79 15.76 4.63
CA TYR A 353 -16.65 15.19 5.65
C TYR A 353 -16.27 15.68 7.05
N GLU A 354 -15.01 15.54 7.46
CA GLU A 354 -14.55 15.97 8.79
C GLU A 354 -14.71 17.48 9.00
N GLU A 355 -14.30 18.31 8.02
CA GLU A 355 -14.43 19.77 8.12
C GLU A 355 -15.88 20.25 8.01
N SER A 356 -16.82 19.46 7.51
CA SER A 356 -18.24 19.84 7.55
C SER A 356 -18.78 19.95 8.99
N HIS A 357 -18.20 19.20 9.93
CA HIS A 357 -18.55 19.20 11.35
C HIS A 357 -18.02 20.43 12.09
N THR A 358 -17.00 21.12 11.57
CA THR A 358 -16.56 22.40 12.15
C THR A 358 -17.50 23.54 11.78
N LYS A 359 -18.14 23.46 10.62
CA LYS A 359 -19.10 24.46 10.11
C LYS A 359 -20.53 24.27 10.63
N LYS A 360 -20.95 23.02 10.84
CA LYS A 360 -22.24 22.66 11.43
C LYS A 360 -21.97 21.82 12.68
N LYS A 361 -21.94 22.48 13.85
CA LYS A 361 -21.77 21.79 15.14
C LYS A 361 -22.91 20.78 15.31
N LEU A 362 -22.61 19.49 15.12
CA LEU A 362 -23.49 18.41 15.56
C LEU A 362 -23.58 18.43 17.09
N PRO A 363 -24.64 17.86 17.70
CA PRO A 363 -24.76 17.72 19.15
C PRO A 363 -23.66 16.78 19.67
N CYS A 364 -22.49 17.35 19.91
CA CYS A 364 -21.29 16.69 20.37
C CYS A 364 -20.64 17.58 21.42
N SER A 365 -20.62 17.13 22.67
CA SER A 365 -20.06 17.87 23.80
C SER A 365 -18.57 18.22 23.60
N GLU A 366 -17.82 17.41 22.85
CA GLU A 366 -16.42 17.67 22.52
C GLU A 366 -16.23 18.71 21.40
N CYS A 367 -17.25 18.98 20.56
CA CYS A 367 -17.18 20.02 19.52
C CYS A 367 -17.14 21.44 20.10
N GLU A 368 -17.78 21.68 21.23
CA GLU A 368 -17.85 23.01 21.84
C GLU A 368 -16.48 23.47 22.36
N ASN A 369 -15.73 22.52 22.91
CA ASN A 369 -14.41 22.76 23.52
C ASN A 369 -13.25 22.65 22.51
N THR A 370 -13.51 22.20 21.28
CA THR A 370 -12.49 22.10 20.24
C THR A 370 -12.40 23.42 19.46
N PRO A 371 -11.19 24.00 19.25
CA PRO A 371 -11.03 25.20 18.42
C PRO A 371 -11.65 25.01 17.04
N ALA A 372 -12.30 26.05 16.49
CA ALA A 372 -12.96 25.98 15.17
C ALA A 372 -12.01 25.59 14.01
N THR A 373 -10.69 25.74 14.21
CA THR A 373 -9.64 25.35 13.27
C THR A 373 -9.28 23.86 13.32
N ARG A 374 -9.88 23.08 14.22
CA ARG A 374 -9.57 21.66 14.44
C ARG A 374 -10.86 20.84 14.48
N ILE A 375 -10.74 19.57 14.10
CA ILE A 375 -11.83 18.59 14.19
C ILE A 375 -11.74 17.90 15.56
N CYS A 376 -12.87 17.78 16.26
CA CYS A 376 -12.94 17.09 17.55
C CYS A 376 -12.72 15.58 17.37
N GLY A 377 -12.31 14.89 18.44
CA GLY A 377 -11.98 13.46 18.41
C GLY A 377 -13.11 12.58 17.86
N PRO A 378 -14.35 12.71 18.35
CA PRO A 378 -15.48 11.87 17.94
C PRO A 378 -15.76 11.91 16.42
N HIS A 379 -15.57 13.05 15.76
CA HIS A 379 -15.85 13.21 14.33
C HIS A 379 -14.67 12.90 13.42
N ARG A 380 -13.53 12.46 13.97
CA ARG A 380 -12.40 11.99 13.14
C ARG A 380 -12.71 10.64 12.54
N VAL A 381 -12.39 10.47 11.26
CA VAL A 381 -12.55 9.21 10.53
C VAL A 381 -11.44 8.25 10.94
N LEU A 382 -11.82 7.12 11.54
CA LEU A 382 -10.90 6.09 11.99
C LEU A 382 -10.72 4.97 10.95
N TYR A 383 -11.82 4.50 10.35
CA TYR A 383 -11.81 3.48 9.29
C TYR A 383 -12.33 4.08 7.98
N ARG A 384 -11.74 3.62 6.87
CA ARG A 384 -12.05 4.10 5.53
C ARG A 384 -12.01 2.95 4.54
N ASP A 385 -13.17 2.50 4.09
CA ASP A 385 -13.27 1.38 3.16
C ASP A 385 -13.75 1.88 1.81
N MET A 386 -13.01 1.54 0.75
CA MET A 386 -13.32 1.95 -0.61
C MET A 386 -13.75 0.72 -1.40
N GLU A 387 -15.01 0.73 -1.81
CA GLU A 387 -15.61 -0.26 -2.70
C GLU A 387 -15.65 0.34 -4.12
N PRO A 388 -14.86 -0.17 -5.08
CA PRO A 388 -14.96 0.26 -6.47
C PRO A 388 -16.37 -0.01 -7.02
N ASN A 389 -16.89 0.91 -7.82
CA ASN A 389 -18.22 0.79 -8.44
C ASN A 389 -18.14 1.24 -9.90
N GLY A 390 -17.46 0.44 -10.71
CA GLY A 390 -17.18 0.74 -12.11
C GLY A 390 -15.95 1.63 -12.35
N GLU A 391 -15.79 2.09 -13.59
CA GLU A 391 -14.60 2.83 -14.02
C GLU A 391 -14.53 4.22 -13.41
N GLY A 392 -13.42 4.50 -12.71
CA GLY A 392 -13.15 5.83 -12.17
C GLY A 392 -14.11 6.26 -11.06
N LYS A 393 -14.89 5.34 -10.48
CA LYS A 393 -15.89 5.62 -9.45
C LYS A 393 -15.87 4.57 -8.36
N GLY A 394 -16.24 4.96 -7.15
CA GLY A 394 -16.34 4.06 -6.02
C GLY A 394 -17.17 4.66 -4.89
N LYS A 395 -17.51 3.81 -3.93
CA LYS A 395 -18.18 4.18 -2.69
C LYS A 395 -17.15 4.15 -1.57
N LEU A 396 -17.00 5.28 -0.88
CA LEU A 396 -16.15 5.39 0.28
C LEU A 396 -17.01 5.36 1.54
N ARG A 397 -16.81 4.33 2.37
CA ARG A 397 -17.37 4.23 3.72
C ARG A 397 -16.39 4.83 4.72
N MET A 398 -16.82 5.84 5.45
CA MET A 398 -16.06 6.52 6.49
C MET A 398 -16.69 6.23 7.85
N THR A 399 -15.95 5.57 8.73
CA THR A 399 -16.40 5.26 10.10
C THR A 399 -15.64 6.12 11.09
N THR A 400 -16.35 6.97 11.81
CA THR A 400 -15.76 7.89 12.79
C THR A 400 -15.43 7.22 14.12
N VAL A 401 -14.65 7.89 14.97
CA VAL A 401 -14.42 7.46 16.36
C VAL A 401 -15.76 7.28 17.09
N ASP A 402 -16.71 8.19 16.90
CA ASP A 402 -18.03 8.10 17.52
C ASP A 402 -18.85 6.93 17.00
N ASP A 403 -18.76 6.63 15.69
CA ASP A 403 -19.42 5.46 15.11
C ASP A 403 -18.88 4.17 15.72
N VAL A 404 -17.57 4.09 15.96
CA VAL A 404 -16.95 2.91 16.58
C VAL A 404 -17.36 2.75 18.03
N ARG A 405 -17.43 3.85 18.80
CA ARG A 405 -17.91 3.84 20.20
C ARG A 405 -19.34 3.31 20.31
N HIS A 406 -20.19 3.62 19.34
CA HIS A 406 -21.62 3.29 19.36
C HIS A 406 -22.02 2.14 18.40
N GLY A 407 -21.06 1.46 17.78
CA GLY A 407 -21.33 0.34 16.86
C GLY A 407 -22.08 0.72 15.57
N ARG A 408 -21.94 1.95 15.06
CA ARG A 408 -22.60 2.42 13.83
C ARG A 408 -21.77 2.11 12.58
N CYS A 409 -22.45 1.97 11.45
CA CYS A 409 -21.84 1.55 10.17
C CYS A 409 -20.99 2.64 9.47
N GLY A 410 -20.97 3.87 9.98
CA GLY A 410 -20.34 5.01 9.32
C GLY A 410 -21.15 5.55 8.13
N LYS A 411 -20.61 6.60 7.50
CA LYS A 411 -21.23 7.28 6.34
C LYS A 411 -20.64 6.78 5.03
N VAL A 412 -21.48 6.56 4.03
CA VAL A 412 -21.05 6.24 2.67
C VAL A 412 -21.19 7.47 1.77
N VAL A 413 -20.17 7.74 0.96
CA VAL A 413 -20.18 8.80 -0.05
C VAL A 413 -19.68 8.25 -1.39
N ASP A 414 -20.25 8.73 -2.49
CA ASP A 414 -19.70 8.44 -3.81
C ASP A 414 -18.46 9.29 -4.06
N ILE A 415 -17.41 8.66 -4.59
CA ILE A 415 -16.18 9.31 -5.01
C ILE A 415 -15.88 8.97 -6.46
N ALA A 416 -15.24 9.91 -7.15
CA ALA A 416 -14.77 9.71 -8.51
C ALA A 416 -13.30 10.09 -8.63
N TRP A 417 -12.57 9.40 -9.50
CA TRP A 417 -11.18 9.67 -9.82
C TRP A 417 -10.99 9.55 -11.33
N GLY A 418 -10.38 10.57 -11.94
CA GLY A 418 -10.20 10.61 -13.39
C GLY A 418 -9.19 9.55 -13.85
N TRP A 419 -9.68 8.45 -14.41
CA TRP A 419 -8.91 7.57 -15.27
C TRP A 419 -8.88 8.15 -16.69
N PRO A 420 -7.82 7.98 -17.50
CA PRO A 420 -7.98 8.17 -18.95
C PRO A 420 -9.15 7.29 -19.39
N ALA A 421 -10.14 7.90 -20.04
CA ALA A 421 -11.32 7.21 -20.53
C ALA A 421 -10.90 5.95 -21.30
N LYS A 422 -11.66 4.84 -21.14
CA LYS A 422 -11.57 3.74 -22.09
C LYS A 422 -11.60 4.30 -23.51
N PRO A 423 -10.81 3.77 -24.45
CA PRO A 423 -11.18 3.93 -25.84
C PRO A 423 -12.60 3.37 -25.96
N SER A 424 -13.55 4.23 -26.32
CA SER A 424 -14.84 3.80 -26.83
C SER A 424 -14.54 2.86 -28.00
N CYS A 425 -14.92 1.58 -27.84
CA CYS A 425 -14.92 0.62 -28.94
C CYS A 425 -15.92 1.06 -30.01
#